data_AF-A0A2E7UV39-F1
#
_entry.id   AF-A0A2E7UV39-F1
#
_cell.length_a   1.000
_cell.length_b   1.000
_cell.length_c   1.000
_cell.angle_alpha   90.00
_cell.angle_beta   90.00
_cell.angle_gamma   90.00
#
_symmetry.space_group_name_H-M   'P 1'
#
loop_
_entity.id
_entity.type
_entity.pdbx_description
1 polymer ?
#
loop_
_entity_poly.entity_id
_entity_poly.type
_entity_poly.pdbx_seq_one_letter_code
_entity_poly.pdbx_strand_id
1 'polypeptide(L)'
;MPPRPATSALAFFWPTLGLAVGLAGATACSTGPAGPEDCRSMAAGSARDECWATHAPALFRTATSPEEAVAVIEKQVGDAQVRDFIWLTITREVDPSSFTYCKKIDERALAERCRVLVSRPHLHRELVGGGGGGGKNHKAGPGGPPPGAGPGGPPPGGGPPPPPGERTPAGDNPPAP
;
A
#
# COMPACT_ATOMS: atom_id res chain seq x y z
N MET A 1 -27.97 -18.70 -35.58
CA MET A 1 -28.11 -19.02 -34.14
C MET A 1 -27.35 -20.31 -33.87
N PRO A 2 -26.12 -20.26 -33.33
CA PRO A 2 -25.38 -21.48 -32.98
C PRO A 2 -25.82 -22.05 -31.62
N PRO A 3 -25.88 -23.38 -31.46
CA PRO A 3 -26.30 -24.05 -30.23
C PRO A 3 -25.24 -23.97 -29.13
N ARG A 4 -25.70 -23.81 -27.87
CA ARG A 4 -24.91 -23.82 -26.64
C ARG A 4 -24.47 -25.25 -26.29
N PRO A 5 -23.18 -25.52 -26.00
CA PRO A 5 -22.76 -26.81 -25.44
C PRO A 5 -23.05 -26.89 -23.93
N ALA A 6 -23.48 -28.08 -23.53
CA ALA A 6 -23.96 -28.46 -22.21
C ALA A 6 -22.86 -28.50 -21.14
N THR A 7 -23.24 -28.07 -19.95
CA THR A 7 -22.51 -28.22 -18.69
C THR A 7 -22.43 -29.70 -18.29
N SER A 8 -21.22 -30.26 -18.33
CA SER A 8 -20.89 -31.52 -17.66
C SER A 8 -20.51 -31.25 -16.21
N ALA A 9 -21.44 -31.56 -15.30
CA ALA A 9 -21.20 -31.66 -13.87
C ALA A 9 -20.42 -32.96 -13.59
N LEU A 10 -19.13 -32.84 -13.27
CA LEU A 10 -18.39 -33.93 -12.63
C LEU A 10 -18.31 -33.63 -11.14
N ALA A 11 -19.18 -34.30 -10.40
CA ALA A 11 -19.10 -34.42 -8.95
C ALA A 11 -17.85 -35.24 -8.59
N PHE A 12 -16.79 -34.57 -8.16
CA PHE A 12 -15.66 -35.22 -7.53
C PHE A 12 -16.03 -35.54 -6.08
N PHE A 13 -16.47 -36.79 -5.92
CA PHE A 13 -16.67 -37.51 -4.68
C PHE A 13 -15.28 -37.78 -4.07
N TRP A 14 -14.91 -37.11 -2.98
CA TRP A 14 -13.74 -37.49 -2.19
C TRP A 14 -14.13 -37.86 -0.76
N PRO A 15 -13.73 -39.05 -0.28
CA PRO A 15 -14.16 -39.57 1.00
C PRO A 15 -13.46 -38.84 2.15
N THR A 16 -14.27 -38.39 3.09
CA THR A 16 -13.90 -38.08 4.47
C THR A 16 -13.29 -39.30 5.15
N LEU A 17 -11.99 -39.27 5.50
CA LEU A 17 -11.45 -40.08 6.61
C LEU A 17 -10.04 -39.59 7.01
N GLY A 18 -9.86 -39.24 8.28
CA GLY A 18 -8.52 -39.12 8.89
C GLY A 18 -8.26 -37.83 9.67
N LEU A 19 -8.99 -37.64 10.78
CA LEU A 19 -8.65 -36.67 11.81
C LEU A 19 -7.38 -37.15 12.56
N ALA A 20 -6.21 -36.63 12.20
CA ALA A 20 -4.98 -36.76 12.99
C ALA A 20 -4.58 -35.38 13.51
N VAL A 21 -5.03 -35.05 14.72
CA VAL A 21 -4.57 -33.88 15.48
C VAL A 21 -3.17 -34.18 16.01
N GLY A 22 -2.16 -33.87 15.19
CA GLY A 22 -0.76 -33.81 15.60
C GLY A 22 -0.41 -32.38 16.01
N LEU A 23 -0.48 -32.09 17.31
CA LEU A 23 0.20 -30.93 17.89
C LEU A 23 1.71 -31.19 17.85
N ALA A 24 2.37 -30.70 16.80
CA ALA A 24 3.82 -30.65 16.71
C ALA A 24 4.28 -29.21 16.46
N GLY A 25 4.91 -28.63 17.48
CA GLY A 25 6.05 -27.72 17.34
C GLY A 25 5.79 -26.34 16.73
N ALA A 26 5.57 -25.36 17.61
CA ALA A 26 5.90 -23.97 17.34
C ALA A 26 7.41 -23.81 17.10
N THR A 27 7.82 -23.51 15.87
CA THR A 27 8.96 -22.62 15.48
C THR A 27 9.11 -22.60 13.95
N ALA A 28 8.05 -22.29 13.21
CA ALA A 28 8.24 -21.73 11.88
C ALA A 28 8.44 -20.23 12.05
N CYS A 29 9.64 -19.83 12.49
CA CYS A 29 10.19 -18.54 12.08
C CYS A 29 10.31 -18.65 10.55
N SER A 30 9.20 -18.40 9.86
CA SER A 30 9.15 -18.39 8.40
C SER A 30 10.13 -17.31 8.03
N THR A 31 11.33 -17.74 7.64
CA THR A 31 12.29 -16.88 6.99
C THR A 31 11.58 -16.56 5.70
N GLY A 32 10.77 -15.50 5.75
CA GLY A 32 10.08 -15.00 4.59
C GLY A 32 11.12 -14.77 3.50
N PRO A 33 10.67 -14.72 2.24
CA PRO A 33 11.54 -14.37 1.13
C PRO A 33 12.44 -13.20 1.54
N ALA A 34 13.75 -13.41 1.48
CA ALA A 34 14.74 -12.43 1.93
C ALA A 34 14.86 -11.30 0.92
N GLY A 35 14.46 -11.54 -0.34
CA GLY A 35 14.44 -10.52 -1.37
C GLY A 35 13.56 -10.84 -2.58
N PRO A 36 13.55 -9.93 -3.57
CA PRO A 36 12.73 -10.07 -4.77
C PRO A 36 13.05 -11.30 -5.63
N GLU A 37 14.28 -11.83 -5.57
CA GLU A 37 14.63 -13.08 -6.27
C GLU A 37 13.91 -14.30 -5.68
N ASP A 38 13.65 -14.29 -4.37
CA ASP A 38 12.89 -15.38 -3.73
C ASP A 38 11.44 -15.35 -4.21
N CYS A 39 10.81 -14.16 -4.31
CA CYS A 39 9.47 -14.01 -4.89
C CYS A 39 9.40 -14.59 -6.32
N ARG A 40 10.45 -14.42 -7.12
CA ARG A 40 10.50 -14.93 -8.49
C ARG A 40 10.51 -16.46 -8.54
N SER A 41 11.11 -17.11 -7.55
CA SER A 41 11.22 -18.57 -7.45
C SER A 41 9.95 -19.28 -6.97
N MET A 42 9.07 -18.56 -6.25
CA MET A 42 7.80 -19.10 -5.76
C MET A 42 6.89 -19.52 -6.93
N ALA A 43 5.91 -20.40 -6.74
CA ALA A 43 4.89 -20.70 -7.75
C ALA A 43 3.93 -19.52 -7.97
N ALA A 44 3.32 -19.40 -9.15
CA ALA A 44 2.40 -18.30 -9.45
C ALA A 44 1.12 -18.43 -8.61
N GLY A 45 0.61 -17.31 -8.10
CA GLY A 45 -0.58 -17.26 -7.26
C GLY A 45 -0.51 -16.15 -6.21
N SER A 46 -1.54 -16.06 -5.37
CA SER A 46 -1.68 -14.99 -4.37
C SER A 46 -0.47 -14.87 -3.43
N ALA A 47 0.11 -16.00 -2.99
CA ALA A 47 1.29 -15.97 -2.13
C ALA A 47 2.52 -15.31 -2.78
N ARG A 48 2.68 -15.45 -4.11
CA ARG A 48 3.74 -14.78 -4.87
C ARG A 48 3.42 -13.30 -5.02
N ASP A 49 2.17 -12.96 -5.29
CA ASP A 49 1.73 -11.57 -5.45
C ASP A 49 1.92 -10.78 -4.13
N GLU A 50 1.57 -11.37 -2.98
CA GLU A 50 1.82 -10.81 -1.64
C GLU A 50 3.33 -10.65 -1.34
N CYS A 51 4.16 -11.60 -1.79
CA CYS A 51 5.61 -11.47 -1.72
C CYS A 51 6.08 -10.23 -2.47
N TRP A 52 5.62 -10.05 -3.72
CA TRP A 52 5.97 -8.89 -4.52
C TRP A 52 5.46 -7.57 -3.91
N ALA A 53 4.29 -7.57 -3.28
CA ALA A 53 3.78 -6.41 -2.57
C ALA A 53 4.76 -5.90 -1.49
N THR A 54 5.45 -6.82 -0.82
CA THR A 54 6.42 -6.52 0.23
C THR A 54 7.78 -6.09 -0.34
N HIS A 55 8.25 -6.75 -1.40
CA HIS A 55 9.62 -6.56 -1.92
C HIS A 55 9.74 -5.62 -3.12
N ALA A 56 8.65 -5.16 -3.71
CA ALA A 56 8.68 -4.23 -4.84
C ALA A 56 9.49 -2.95 -4.56
N PRO A 57 9.39 -2.28 -3.40
CA PRO A 57 10.22 -1.09 -3.13
C PRO A 57 11.72 -1.38 -3.17
N ALA A 58 12.14 -2.55 -2.66
CA ALA A 58 13.53 -2.97 -2.72
C ALA A 58 13.98 -3.21 -4.17
N LEU A 59 13.15 -3.90 -4.98
CA LEU A 59 13.40 -4.09 -6.41
C LEU A 59 13.62 -2.76 -7.14
N PHE A 60 12.78 -1.75 -6.90
CA PHE A 60 12.92 -0.45 -7.56
C PHE A 60 14.16 0.34 -7.10
N ARG A 61 14.61 0.16 -5.86
CA ARG A 61 15.83 0.81 -5.34
C ARG A 61 17.11 0.17 -5.87
N THR A 62 17.08 -1.12 -6.20
CA THR A 62 18.25 -1.87 -6.67
C THR A 62 18.30 -2.06 -8.19
N ALA A 63 17.17 -1.89 -8.88
CA ALA A 63 17.09 -2.00 -10.33
C ALA A 63 17.98 -0.95 -11.02
N THR A 64 18.60 -1.34 -12.14
CA THR A 64 19.42 -0.43 -12.96
C THR A 64 18.54 0.62 -13.65
N SER A 65 17.31 0.25 -13.98
CA SER A 65 16.32 1.13 -14.60
C SER A 65 14.92 0.86 -14.02
N PRO A 66 14.09 1.89 -13.79
CA PRO A 66 12.73 1.70 -13.28
C PRO A 66 11.85 0.91 -14.26
N GLU A 67 12.12 0.98 -15.56
CA GLU A 67 11.39 0.23 -16.60
C GLU A 67 11.55 -1.28 -16.45
N GLU A 68 12.74 -1.74 -16.05
CA GLU A 68 13.00 -3.16 -15.78
C GLU A 68 12.16 -3.65 -14.59
N ALA A 69 12.15 -2.88 -13.50
CA ALA A 69 11.35 -3.21 -12.32
C ALA A 69 9.85 -3.21 -12.63
N VAL A 70 9.39 -2.24 -13.44
CA VAL A 70 8.00 -2.20 -13.93
C VAL A 70 7.66 -3.47 -14.70
N ALA A 71 8.50 -3.87 -15.65
CA ALA A 71 8.28 -5.06 -16.47
C ALA A 71 8.24 -6.35 -15.62
N VAL A 72 9.05 -6.43 -14.56
CA VAL A 72 9.02 -7.56 -13.61
C VAL A 72 7.68 -7.61 -12.89
N ILE A 73 7.20 -6.50 -12.32
CA ILE A 73 5.94 -6.47 -11.58
C ILE A 73 4.75 -6.78 -12.51
N GLU A 74 4.68 -6.17 -13.69
CA GLU A 74 3.57 -6.40 -14.64
C GLU A 74 3.50 -7.85 -15.14
N LYS A 75 4.66 -8.54 -15.20
CA LYS A 75 4.76 -9.93 -15.63
C LYS A 75 4.52 -10.92 -14.50
N GLN A 76 5.01 -10.63 -13.30
CA GLN A 76 5.06 -11.59 -12.19
C GLN A 76 3.85 -11.52 -11.26
N VAL A 77 3.19 -10.35 -11.17
CA VAL A 77 2.02 -10.14 -10.32
C VAL A 77 0.76 -10.39 -11.14
N GLY A 78 0.06 -11.46 -10.81
CA GLY A 78 -1.17 -11.85 -11.50
C GLY A 78 -2.34 -10.95 -11.12
N ASP A 79 -2.50 -10.70 -9.82
CA ASP A 79 -3.61 -9.93 -9.27
C ASP A 79 -3.50 -8.42 -9.56
N ALA A 80 -4.58 -7.85 -10.11
CA ALA A 80 -4.62 -6.42 -10.46
C ALA A 80 -4.68 -5.51 -9.22
N GLN A 81 -5.40 -5.90 -8.17
CA GLN A 81 -5.51 -5.10 -6.94
C GLN A 81 -4.18 -5.06 -6.19
N VAL A 82 -3.45 -6.18 -6.16
CA VAL A 82 -2.11 -6.22 -5.55
C VAL A 82 -1.14 -5.35 -6.35
N ARG A 83 -1.23 -5.35 -7.68
CA ARG A 83 -0.40 -4.51 -8.55
C ARG A 83 -0.67 -3.02 -8.35
N ASP A 84 -1.94 -2.63 -8.25
CA ASP A 84 -2.34 -1.26 -7.94
C ASP A 84 -1.79 -0.81 -6.57
N PHE A 85 -1.85 -1.69 -5.57
CA PHE A 85 -1.26 -1.44 -4.26
C PHE A 85 0.27 -1.29 -4.31
N ILE A 86 0.95 -2.10 -5.14
CA ILE A 86 2.39 -1.95 -5.39
C ILE A 86 2.69 -0.57 -5.98
N TRP A 87 1.98 -0.14 -7.02
CA TRP A 87 2.22 1.18 -7.63
C TRP A 87 2.01 2.34 -6.66
N LEU A 88 0.99 2.25 -5.81
CA LEU A 88 0.80 3.21 -4.74
C LEU A 88 1.99 3.23 -3.77
N THR A 89 2.48 2.06 -3.37
CA THR A 89 3.61 1.91 -2.43
C THR A 89 4.91 2.45 -3.02
N ILE A 90 5.23 2.12 -4.28
CA ILE A 90 6.40 2.64 -4.97
C ILE A 90 6.36 4.17 -5.07
N THR A 91 5.20 4.73 -5.41
CA THR A 91 5.03 6.19 -5.44
C THR A 91 5.33 6.80 -4.08
N ARG A 92 4.86 6.19 -2.98
CA ARG A 92 5.05 6.76 -1.64
C ARG A 92 6.48 6.67 -1.13
N GLU A 93 7.15 5.55 -1.41
CA GLU A 93 8.42 5.22 -0.76
C GLU A 93 9.66 5.43 -1.62
N VAL A 94 9.51 5.40 -2.95
CA VAL A 94 10.64 5.43 -3.88
C VAL A 94 10.66 6.74 -4.66
N ASP A 95 9.54 7.14 -5.24
CA ASP A 95 9.45 8.38 -6.01
C ASP A 95 8.12 9.13 -5.76
N PRO A 96 8.04 9.90 -4.65
CA PRO A 96 6.86 10.69 -4.32
C PRO A 96 6.76 11.98 -5.13
N SER A 97 7.71 12.25 -6.03
CA SER A 97 7.72 13.46 -6.85
C SER A 97 7.07 13.26 -8.21
N SER A 98 6.84 12.01 -8.61
CA SER A 98 6.37 11.64 -9.93
C SER A 98 4.99 11.01 -9.92
N PHE A 99 4.16 11.39 -10.89
CA PHE A 99 2.85 10.79 -11.12
C PHE A 99 2.92 9.55 -12.02
N THR A 100 4.11 9.13 -12.47
CA THR A 100 4.28 8.07 -13.47
C THR A 100 3.58 6.78 -13.04
N TYR A 101 3.77 6.35 -11.80
CA TYR A 101 3.19 5.10 -11.30
C TYR A 101 1.70 5.24 -10.97
N CYS A 102 1.22 6.43 -10.58
CA CYS A 102 -0.21 6.68 -10.38
C CYS A 102 -1.05 6.48 -11.66
N LYS A 103 -0.44 6.59 -12.84
CA LYS A 103 -1.12 6.33 -14.13
C LYS A 103 -1.27 4.84 -14.44
N LYS A 104 -0.53 3.98 -13.75
CA LYS A 104 -0.57 2.52 -13.90
C LYS A 104 -1.59 1.85 -12.98
N ILE A 105 -2.20 2.63 -12.07
CA ILE A 105 -3.23 2.14 -11.17
C ILE A 105 -4.55 2.09 -11.94
N ASP A 106 -5.15 0.91 -12.04
CA ASP A 106 -6.42 0.70 -12.74
C ASP A 106 -7.61 1.17 -11.89
N GLU A 107 -7.56 0.97 -10.57
CA GLU A 107 -8.61 1.40 -9.65
C GLU A 107 -8.62 2.93 -9.50
N ARG A 108 -9.67 3.58 -10.04
CA ARG A 108 -9.82 5.05 -10.03
C ARG A 108 -9.68 5.68 -8.64
N ALA A 109 -10.32 5.10 -7.63
CA ALA A 109 -10.28 5.63 -6.26
C ALA A 109 -8.85 5.59 -5.68
N LEU A 110 -8.08 4.54 -5.98
CA LEU A 110 -6.69 4.43 -5.57
C LEU A 110 -5.78 5.38 -6.37
N ALA A 111 -6.02 5.53 -7.67
CA ALA A 111 -5.28 6.44 -8.53
C ALA A 111 -5.44 7.91 -8.08
N GLU A 112 -6.65 8.32 -7.69
CA GLU A 112 -6.90 9.66 -7.14
C GLU A 112 -6.14 9.88 -5.81
N ARG A 113 -6.14 8.90 -4.90
CA ARG A 113 -5.33 8.94 -3.66
C ARG A 113 -3.83 9.06 -3.95
N CYS A 114 -3.33 8.32 -4.93
CA CYS A 114 -1.94 8.37 -5.36
C CYS A 114 -1.54 9.79 -5.81
N ARG A 115 -2.39 10.47 -6.58
CA ARG A 115 -2.13 11.84 -7.06
C ARG A 115 -2.06 12.86 -5.92
N VAL A 116 -2.95 12.72 -4.93
CA VAL A 116 -2.96 13.62 -3.76
C VAL A 116 -1.64 13.53 -3.00
N LEU A 117 -1.09 12.32 -2.84
CA LEU A 117 0.17 12.09 -2.14
C LEU A 117 1.36 12.79 -2.83
N VAL A 118 1.46 12.65 -4.15
CA VAL A 118 2.53 13.29 -4.94
C VAL A 118 2.44 14.82 -4.91
N SER A 119 1.22 15.38 -4.89
CA SER A 119 1.01 16.83 -4.93
C SER A 119 1.40 17.58 -3.65
N ARG A 120 1.61 16.89 -2.52
CA ARG A 120 1.89 17.52 -1.21
C ARG A 120 3.16 16.97 -0.56
N PRO A 121 4.33 17.08 -1.20
CA PRO A 121 5.58 16.50 -0.70
C PRO A 121 6.06 17.12 0.62
N HIS A 122 5.59 18.33 0.95
CA HIS A 122 6.00 19.07 2.15
C HIS A 122 5.50 18.43 3.46
N LEU A 123 4.44 17.60 3.41
CA LEU A 123 3.90 16.95 4.62
C LEU A 123 4.78 15.80 5.12
N HIS A 124 5.67 15.25 4.29
CA HIS A 124 6.56 14.14 4.68
C HIS A 124 7.88 14.63 5.30
N ARG A 125 8.19 15.92 5.18
CA ARG A 125 9.42 16.49 5.75
C ARG A 125 9.35 16.63 7.27
N GLU A 126 8.15 16.69 7.85
CA GLU A 126 8.00 16.87 9.30
C GLU A 126 8.14 15.56 10.10
N LEU A 127 7.94 14.39 9.47
CA LEU A 127 8.19 13.09 10.11
C LEU A 127 9.63 12.57 9.95
N VAL A 128 10.35 12.95 8.89
CA VAL A 128 11.74 12.52 8.64
C VAL A 128 12.76 13.62 8.97
N GLY A 129 12.31 14.87 9.05
CA GLY A 129 13.12 16.04 9.33
C GLY A 129 12.51 16.88 10.44
N GLY A 130 12.42 16.31 11.65
CA GLY A 130 12.42 17.08 12.89
C GLY A 130 13.75 17.83 13.04
N GLY A 131 13.93 18.83 12.19
CA GLY A 131 15.15 19.61 11.97
C GLY A 131 14.85 20.79 11.07
N GLY A 132 13.65 21.36 11.17
CA GLY A 132 13.32 22.65 10.61
C GLY A 132 14.12 23.74 11.33
N GLY A 133 15.27 24.09 10.77
CA GLY A 133 16.12 25.19 11.22
C GLY A 133 16.74 25.97 10.06
N GLY A 134 16.02 26.09 8.93
CA GLY A 134 16.42 26.90 7.78
C GLY A 134 15.80 28.29 7.80
N GLY A 135 15.98 29.04 8.89
CA GLY A 135 15.61 30.45 8.99
C GLY A 135 16.82 31.33 8.69
N LYS A 136 16.69 32.16 7.66
CA LYS A 136 17.68 33.10 7.13
C LYS A 136 18.40 33.92 8.23
N ASN A 137 19.73 34.04 8.11
CA ASN A 137 20.57 35.16 8.56
C ASN A 137 20.22 35.86 9.89
N HIS A 138 20.67 35.32 11.02
CA HIS A 138 20.95 36.13 12.21
C HIS A 138 22.32 35.76 12.79
N LYS A 139 23.19 36.77 12.94
CA LYS A 139 24.48 36.70 13.62
C LYS A 139 24.35 35.87 14.91
N ALA A 140 25.25 34.91 15.09
CA ALA A 140 25.45 34.21 16.36
C ALA A 140 25.76 35.24 17.47
N GLY A 141 24.78 35.47 18.34
CA GLY A 141 24.98 36.11 19.65
C GLY A 141 25.11 35.04 20.74
N PRO A 142 25.84 35.31 21.84
CA PRO A 142 26.05 34.34 22.91
C PRO A 142 24.73 34.02 23.63
N GLY A 143 24.59 32.75 24.03
CA GLY A 143 23.34 32.11 24.43
C GLY A 143 22.53 32.83 25.51
N GLY A 144 21.22 32.88 25.28
CA GLY A 144 20.21 33.15 26.30
C GLY A 144 19.62 31.86 26.87
N PRO A 145 19.14 31.86 28.13
CA PRO A 145 18.52 30.70 28.76
C PRO A 145 17.17 30.34 28.09
N PRO A 146 16.70 29.08 28.22
CA PRO A 146 15.49 28.61 27.58
C PRO A 146 14.25 29.41 28.01
N PRO A 147 13.30 29.71 27.10
CA PRO A 147 12.06 30.39 27.44
C PRO A 147 11.25 29.55 28.42
N GLY A 148 10.90 30.16 29.54
CA GLY A 148 10.18 29.53 30.63
C GLY A 148 8.79 29.01 30.24
N ALA A 149 8.38 27.98 30.95
CA ALA A 149 7.01 27.48 30.99
C ALA A 149 6.06 28.61 31.43
N GLY A 150 5.29 29.14 30.47
CA GLY A 150 4.17 30.01 30.76
C GLY A 150 2.97 29.22 31.31
N PRO A 151 2.17 29.80 32.22
CA PRO A 151 1.02 29.13 32.79
C PRO A 151 -0.22 29.26 31.89
N GLY A 152 -0.93 28.15 31.72
CA GLY A 152 -2.40 28.09 31.65
C GLY A 152 -3.09 28.80 30.48
N GLY A 153 -3.43 28.04 29.45
CA GLY A 153 -4.57 28.32 28.59
C GLY A 153 -5.21 27.01 28.13
N PRO A 154 -6.50 26.75 28.39
CA PRO A 154 -7.18 25.61 27.79
C PRO A 154 -7.31 25.81 26.26
N PRO A 155 -7.18 24.75 25.45
CA PRO A 155 -7.30 24.86 24.01
C PRO A 155 -8.73 25.25 23.60
N PRO A 156 -8.90 26.13 22.60
CA PRO A 156 -10.22 26.49 22.10
C PRO A 156 -10.79 25.34 21.24
N GLY A 157 -11.97 24.85 21.61
CA GLY A 157 -12.97 24.38 20.65
C GLY A 157 -12.74 23.02 20.00
N GLY A 158 -12.61 21.95 20.78
CA GLY A 158 -12.94 20.60 20.32
C GLY A 158 -14.45 20.40 20.37
N GLY A 159 -15.15 20.72 19.28
CA GLY A 159 -16.56 20.33 19.12
C GLY A 159 -16.71 18.80 19.19
N PRO A 160 -17.82 18.28 19.73
CA PRO A 160 -18.03 16.84 19.81
C PRO A 160 -18.06 16.20 18.42
N PRO A 161 -17.51 14.97 18.26
CA PRO A 161 -17.63 14.24 17.01
C PRO A 161 -19.10 13.95 16.68
N PRO A 162 -19.48 13.94 15.39
CA PRO A 162 -20.83 13.57 15.00
C PRO A 162 -21.13 12.11 15.41
N PRO A 163 -22.39 11.80 15.77
CA PRO A 163 -22.78 10.46 16.18
C PRO A 163 -22.61 9.45 15.01
N PRO A 164 -22.16 8.22 15.29
CA PRO A 164 -22.13 7.16 14.28
C PRO A 164 -23.55 6.65 14.05
N GLY A 165 -24.20 7.03 12.94
CA GLY A 165 -25.59 6.59 12.74
C GLY A 165 -26.29 6.79 11.40
N GLU A 166 -25.92 7.76 10.56
CA GLU A 166 -26.67 7.98 9.30
C GLU A 166 -26.02 7.25 8.10
N ARG A 167 -26.41 5.98 7.94
CA ARG A 167 -26.38 5.33 6.62
C ARG A 167 -27.41 6.05 5.75
N THR A 168 -26.96 6.89 4.84
CA THR A 168 -27.78 7.28 3.69
C THR A 168 -28.03 6.01 2.86
N PRO A 169 -29.28 5.68 2.52
CA PRO A 169 -29.57 4.59 1.60
C PRO A 169 -28.96 4.90 0.24
N ALA A 170 -28.23 3.92 -0.29
CA ALA A 170 -27.66 3.93 -1.62
C ALA A 170 -28.74 4.28 -2.64
N GLY A 171 -28.52 5.37 -3.39
CA GLY A 171 -29.34 5.69 -4.53
C GLY A 171 -29.20 4.62 -5.61
N ASP A 172 -30.32 3.98 -5.92
CA ASP A 172 -30.57 3.26 -7.16
C ASP A 172 -30.07 4.07 -8.37
N ASN A 173 -29.04 3.57 -9.05
CA ASN A 173 -28.76 3.97 -10.42
C ASN A 173 -29.55 3.04 -11.35
N PRO A 174 -30.44 3.56 -12.21
CA PRO A 174 -31.06 2.76 -13.25
C PRO A 174 -30.03 2.33 -14.31
N PRO A 175 -30.21 1.18 -14.98
CA PRO A 175 -29.34 0.76 -16.07
C PRO A 175 -29.46 1.70 -17.28
N ALA A 176 -28.32 2.06 -17.85
CA ALA A 176 -28.21 2.80 -19.11
C ALA A 176 -28.60 1.92 -20.33
N PRO A 177 -29.07 2.54 -21.44
CA PRO A 177 -29.65 1.84 -22.59
C PRO A 177 -28.65 1.02 -23.43
#